data_AF-A0A3B9DRA5-F1
#
_entry.id   AF-A0A3B9DRA5-F1
#
_cell.length_a   1.000
_cell.length_b   1.000
_cell.length_c   1.000
_cell.angle_alpha   90.00
_cell.angle_beta   90.00
_cell.angle_gamma   90.00
#
_symmetry.space_group_name_H-M   'P 1'
#
loop_
_entity.id
_entity.type
_entity.pdbx_description
1 polymer ?
#
loop_
_entity_poly.entity_id
_entity_poly.type
_entity_poly.pdbx_seq_one_letter_code
_entity_poly.pdbx_strand_id
1 'polypeptide(L)'
;MEVDYEESHADTPSLNRRVLHHMAVKLDDERRAVLVSRLQGFYLQEFGEDLSAFRAEQVLDFFLNALGPQVYNQAVQDARGFMLRVLDDIDGEVHEPESS
;
A
#
# COMPACT_ATOMS: atom_id res chain seq x y z
N MET A 1 54.99 7.89 21.80
CA MET A 1 54.50 7.70 20.42
C MET A 1 53.12 7.10 20.57
N GLU A 2 52.16 7.99 20.80
CA GLU A 2 50.76 7.67 21.03
C GLU A 2 50.11 7.92 19.67
N VAL A 3 49.67 6.85 19.02
CA VAL A 3 48.92 6.95 17.76
C VAL A 3 47.46 7.13 18.16
N ASP A 4 47.03 8.39 18.21
CA ASP A 4 45.62 8.76 18.28
C ASP A 4 44.93 8.24 17.01
N TYR A 5 44.27 7.10 17.14
CA TYR A 5 43.25 6.68 16.18
C TYR A 5 42.03 7.57 16.42
N GLU A 6 41.96 8.70 15.71
CA GLU A 6 40.71 9.42 15.53
C GLU A 6 39.72 8.46 14.87
N GLU A 7 38.83 7.92 15.70
CA GLU A 7 37.71 7.09 15.29
C GLU A 7 36.83 7.92 14.36
N SER A 8 37.02 7.70 13.06
CA SER A 8 36.24 8.26 11.97
C SER A 8 34.77 8.00 12.27
N HIS A 9 34.08 9.04 12.73
CA HIS A 9 32.64 9.08 12.83
C HIS A 9 32.11 9.14 11.39
N ALA A 10 32.12 7.98 10.73
CA ALA A 10 31.33 7.76 9.53
C ALA A 10 29.88 7.93 9.97
N ASP A 11 29.37 9.13 9.75
CA ASP A 11 27.97 9.47 9.78
C ASP A 11 27.27 8.62 8.71
N THR A 12 27.02 7.35 9.04
CA THR A 12 26.17 6.48 8.26
C THR A 12 24.85 7.20 8.17
N PRO A 13 24.38 7.62 6.98
CA PRO A 13 23.10 8.26 6.87
C PRO A 13 22.11 7.25 7.41
N SER A 14 21.51 7.56 8.57
CA SER A 14 20.37 6.84 9.09
C SER A 14 19.27 7.03 8.06
N LEU A 15 19.27 6.15 7.04
CA LEU A 15 18.25 6.05 6.02
C LEU A 15 16.95 6.06 6.79
N ASN A 16 16.28 7.19 6.65
CA ASN A 16 15.17 7.61 7.48
C ASN A 16 13.99 6.68 7.17
N ARG A 17 14.06 5.44 7.67
CA ARG A 17 13.02 4.41 7.66
C ARG A 17 11.91 4.77 8.66
N ARG A 18 11.67 6.07 8.85
CA ARG A 18 10.65 6.65 9.72
C ARG A 18 9.76 7.65 8.98
N VAL A 19 9.90 7.78 7.66
CA VAL A 19 9.04 8.66 6.85
C VAL A 19 8.34 7.96 5.68
N LEU A 20 8.19 6.63 5.74
CA LEU A 20 6.96 6.07 5.18
C LEU A 20 5.86 6.44 6.17
N HIS A 21 5.33 7.65 6.02
CA HIS A 21 4.06 8.02 6.60
C HIS A 21 3.15 6.81 6.42
N HIS A 22 2.65 6.29 7.54
CA HIS A 22 1.46 5.46 7.57
C HIS A 22 0.40 6.21 6.77
N MET A 23 0.33 5.95 5.47
CA MET A 23 -0.78 6.38 4.64
C MET A 23 -1.86 5.36 4.96
N ALA A 24 -2.55 5.59 6.08
CA ALA A 24 -3.87 5.02 6.27
C ALA A 24 -4.63 5.25 4.97
N VAL A 25 -5.14 4.19 4.36
CA VAL A 25 -6.07 4.32 3.26
C VAL A 25 -7.25 5.13 3.79
N LYS A 26 -7.39 6.36 3.31
CA LYS A 26 -8.49 7.25 3.69
C LYS A 26 -9.65 7.02 2.73
N LEU A 27 -10.79 6.67 3.29
CA LEU A 27 -12.05 6.55 2.59
C LEU A 27 -12.90 7.79 2.90
N ASP A 28 -13.66 8.26 1.91
CA ASP A 28 -14.73 9.22 2.14
C ASP A 28 -15.87 8.60 2.96
N ASP A 29 -16.69 9.46 3.57
CA ASP A 29 -17.73 9.05 4.52
C ASP A 29 -18.77 8.12 3.88
N GLU A 30 -19.10 8.32 2.60
CA GLU A 30 -20.05 7.49 1.85
C GLU A 30 -19.51 6.06 1.68
N ARG A 31 -18.26 5.91 1.23
CA ARG A 31 -17.63 4.60 1.10
C ARG A 31 -17.47 3.90 2.44
N ARG A 32 -17.15 4.65 3.50
CA ARG A 32 -17.07 4.10 4.86
C ARG A 32 -18.43 3.54 5.30
N ALA A 33 -19.50 4.33 5.17
CA ALA A 33 -20.84 3.89 5.54
C ALA A 33 -21.28 2.62 4.79
N VAL A 34 -20.97 2.53 3.50
CA VAL A 34 -21.23 1.33 2.70
C VAL A 34 -20.46 0.12 3.25
N LEU A 35 -19.17 0.25 3.54
CA LEU A 35 -18.36 -0.86 4.06
C LEU A 35 -18.80 -1.29 5.47
N VAL A 36 -19.17 -0.34 6.33
CA VAL A 36 -19.75 -0.62 7.64
C VAL A 36 -21.02 -1.46 7.49
N SER A 37 -21.96 -1.03 6.65
CA SER A 37 -23.18 -1.79 6.38
C SER A 37 -22.91 -3.20 5.85
N ARG A 38 -21.92 -3.34 4.95
CA ARG A 38 -21.49 -4.66 4.44
C ARG A 38 -20.89 -5.54 5.52
N LEU A 39 -20.08 -4.99 6.43
CA LEU A 39 -19.54 -5.72 7.57
C LEU A 39 -20.66 -6.20 8.50
N GLN A 40 -21.64 -5.35 8.79
CA GLN A 40 -22.79 -5.74 9.61
C GLN A 40 -23.59 -6.88 8.95
N GLY A 41 -23.88 -6.76 7.64
CA GLY A 41 -24.56 -7.80 6.88
C GLY A 41 -23.79 -9.12 6.82
N PHE A 42 -22.47 -9.06 6.63
CA PHE A 42 -21.59 -10.23 6.68
C PHE A 42 -21.65 -10.92 8.03
N TYR A 43 -21.60 -10.17 9.14
CA TYR A 43 -21.67 -10.75 10.48
C TYR A 43 -23.01 -11.43 10.76
N LEU A 44 -24.10 -10.78 10.37
CA LEU A 44 -25.42 -11.36 10.54
C LEU A 44 -25.59 -12.63 9.69
N GLN A 45 -25.09 -12.63 8.45
CA GLN A 45 -25.21 -13.77 7.55
C GLN A 45 -24.35 -14.96 7.98
N GLU A 46 -23.08 -14.72 8.30
CA GLU A 46 -22.11 -15.80 8.54
C GLU A 46 -22.07 -16.27 9.99
N PHE A 47 -22.38 -15.38 10.95
CA PHE A 47 -22.30 -15.69 12.37
C PHE A 47 -23.66 -15.63 13.08
N GLY A 48 -24.72 -15.11 12.43
CA GLY A 48 -26.02 -14.90 13.08
C GLY A 48 -26.00 -13.82 14.16
N GLU A 49 -24.97 -12.96 14.16
CA GLU A 49 -24.75 -11.93 15.18
C GLU A 49 -24.98 -10.52 14.60
N ASP A 50 -25.74 -9.71 15.32
CA ASP A 50 -25.85 -8.28 15.03
C ASP A 50 -24.57 -7.54 15.44
N LEU A 51 -23.83 -7.05 14.44
CA LEU A 51 -22.70 -6.16 14.67
C LEU A 51 -23.20 -4.71 14.72
N SER A 52 -22.99 -4.01 15.84
CA SER A 52 -23.33 -2.59 15.92
C SER A 52 -22.46 -1.75 14.99
N ALA A 53 -22.99 -0.62 14.49
CA ALA A 53 -22.27 0.27 13.60
C ALA A 53 -20.94 0.75 14.21
N PHE A 54 -20.92 1.06 15.50
CA PHE A 54 -19.69 1.43 16.22
C PHE A 54 -18.63 0.32 16.19
N ARG A 55 -19.02 -0.94 16.45
CA ARG A 55 -18.07 -2.07 16.39
C ARG A 55 -17.62 -2.35 14.96
N ALA A 56 -18.51 -2.22 13.99
CA ALA A 56 -18.17 -2.36 12.57
C ALA A 56 -17.15 -1.30 12.12
N GLU A 57 -17.28 -0.05 12.57
CA GLU A 57 -16.29 1.00 12.34
C GLU A 57 -14.92 0.64 12.94
N GLN A 58 -14.88 0.11 14.17
CA GLN A 58 -13.61 -0.33 14.79
C GLN A 58 -12.94 -1.46 14.01
N VAL A 59 -13.73 -2.42 13.52
CA VAL A 59 -13.24 -3.52 12.66
C VAL A 59 -12.74 -2.98 11.32
N LEU A 60 -13.47 -2.04 10.70
CA LEU A 60 -13.05 -1.38 9.48
C LEU A 60 -11.73 -0.63 9.66
N ASP A 61 -11.59 0.15 10.74
CA ASP A 61 -10.36 0.87 11.05
C ASP A 61 -9.18 -0.08 11.27
N PHE A 62 -9.39 -1.21 11.95
CA PHE A 62 -8.36 -2.24 12.08
C PHE A 62 -7.88 -2.73 10.70
N PHE A 63 -8.80 -3.08 9.80
CA PHE A 63 -8.42 -3.56 8.46
C PHE A 63 -7.76 -2.49 7.60
N LEU A 64 -8.24 -1.25 7.64
CA LEU A 64 -7.61 -0.15 6.89
C LEU A 64 -6.18 0.12 7.37
N ASN A 65 -5.92 -0.04 8.67
CA ASN A 65 -4.59 0.13 9.24
C ASN A 65 -3.68 -1.08 9.00
N ALA A 66 -4.20 -2.29 9.14
CA ALA A 66 -3.42 -3.53 9.04
C ALA A 66 -3.16 -3.94 7.58
N LEU A 67 -4.17 -3.82 6.72
CA LEU A 67 -4.12 -4.30 5.33
C LEU A 67 -3.96 -3.18 4.31
N GLY A 68 -4.46 -1.97 4.60
CA GLY A 68 -4.49 -0.85 3.67
C GLY A 68 -3.15 -0.57 2.97
N PRO A 69 -2.03 -0.40 3.72
CA PRO A 69 -0.73 -0.15 3.10
C PRO A 69 -0.23 -1.29 2.20
N GLN A 70 -0.46 -2.55 2.60
CA GLN A 70 -0.01 -3.70 1.81
C GLN A 70 -0.79 -3.80 0.51
N VAL A 71 -2.12 -3.69 0.58
CA VAL A 71 -3.01 -3.73 -0.59
C VAL A 71 -2.72 -2.57 -1.53
N TYR A 72 -2.56 -1.35 -1.00
CA TYR A 72 -2.23 -0.17 -1.81
C TYR A 72 -0.90 -0.34 -2.56
N ASN A 73 0.15 -0.78 -1.86
CA ASN A 73 1.46 -0.97 -2.47
C ASN A 73 1.42 -2.06 -3.55
N GLN A 74 0.72 -3.17 -3.31
CA GLN A 74 0.57 -4.22 -4.30
C GLN A 74 -0.17 -3.70 -5.53
N ALA A 75 -1.26 -2.95 -5.35
CA ALA A 75 -2.01 -2.35 -6.46
C ALA A 75 -1.14 -1.42 -7.32
N VAL A 76 -0.24 -0.64 -6.70
CA VAL A 76 0.73 0.20 -7.43
C VAL A 76 1.72 -0.66 -8.24
N GLN A 77 2.22 -1.76 -7.67
CA GLN A 77 3.11 -2.67 -8.40
C GLN A 77 2.40 -3.35 -9.58
N ASP A 78 1.15 -3.77 -9.39
CA ASP A 78 0.34 -4.39 -10.43
C ASP A 78 0.10 -3.41 -11.60
N ALA A 79 -0.25 -2.15 -11.29
CA ALA A 79 -0.42 -1.09 -12.28
C ALA A 79 0.88 -0.81 -13.05
N ARG A 80 2.01 -0.75 -12.35
CA ARG A 80 3.33 -0.59 -12.97
C ARG A 80 3.63 -1.75 -13.92
N GLY A 81 3.43 -2.98 -13.47
CA GLY A 81 3.66 -4.18 -14.28
C GLY A 81 2.79 -4.22 -15.53
N PHE A 82 1.53 -3.77 -15.43
CA PHE A 82 0.65 -3.64 -16.58
C PHE A 82 1.15 -2.61 -17.60
N MET A 83 1.55 -1.42 -17.15
CA MET A 83 2.09 -0.38 -18.04
C MET A 83 3.37 -0.80 -18.75
N LEU A 84 4.28 -1.52 -18.06
CA LEU A 84 5.50 -2.03 -18.71
C LEU A 84 5.20 -3.00 -19.84
N ARG A 85 4.24 -3.93 -19.64
CA ARG A 85 3.83 -4.85 -20.71
C ARG A 85 3.30 -4.10 -21.94
N VAL A 86 2.47 -3.07 -21.72
CA VAL A 86 1.97 -2.23 -22.81
C VAL A 86 3.11 -1.54 -23.57
N LEU A 87 4.15 -1.09 -22.87
CA LEU A 87 5.32 -0.48 -23.52
C LEU A 87 6.14 -1.50 -24.32
N ASP A 88 6.37 -2.69 -23.76
CA ASP A 88 7.08 -3.77 -24.46
C ASP A 88 6.33 -4.20 -25.73
N ASP A 89 4.99 -4.28 -25.66
CA ASP A 89 4.15 -4.61 -26.82
C ASP A 89 4.29 -3.54 -27.93
N ILE A 90 4.30 -2.24 -27.56
CA ILE A 90 4.49 -1.15 -28.53
C ILE A 90 5.88 -1.22 -29.19
N ASP A 91 6.94 -1.51 -28.43
CA ASP A 91 8.31 -1.62 -28.96
C ASP A 91 8.45 -2.80 -29.94
N GLY A 92 7.73 -3.89 -29.70
CA GLY A 92 7.66 -5.03 -30.60
C GLY A 92 6.81 -4.81 -31.86
N GLU A 93 5.72 -4.04 -31.78
CA GLU A 93 4.82 -3.76 -32.91
C GLU A 93 5.30 -2.59 -33.79
N VAL A 94 5.96 -1.59 -33.22
CA VAL A 94 6.40 -0.36 -33.91
C VAL A 94 7.92 -0.35 -33.98
N HIS A 95 8.48 -1.15 -34.89
CA HIS A 95 9.90 -1.17 -35.19
C HIS A 95 10.14 -0.81 -36.66
N GLU A 96 10.71 0.36 -36.96
CA GLU A 96 11.32 0.62 -38.26
C GLU A 96 12.74 0.03 -38.25
N PRO A 97 13.02 -1.05 -38.99
CA PRO A 97 14.37 -1.56 -39.10
C PRO A 97 15.24 -0.49 -39.78
N GLU A 98 16.41 -0.19 -39.20
CA GLU A 98 17.39 0.67 -39.85
C GLU A 98 17.71 0.11 -41.24
N SER A 99 17.35 0.85 -42.29
CA SER A 99 17.68 0.48 -43.66
C SER A 99 19.18 0.69 -43.88
N SER A 100 19.93 -0.41 -44.00
CA SER A 100 21.34 -0.42 -44.38
C SER A 100 21.56 -0.20 -45.87
#